data_AF-A0A2V9N8J0-F1
#
_entry.id   AF-A0A2V9N8J0-F1
#
_cell.length_a   1.000
_cell.length_b   1.000
_cell.length_c   1.000
_cell.angle_alpha   90.00
_cell.angle_beta   90.00
_cell.angle_gamma   90.00
#
_symmetry.space_group_name_H-M   'P 1'
#
loop_
_entity.id
_entity.type
_entity.pdbx_description
1 polymer ?
#
loop_
_entity_poly.entity_id
_entity_poly.type
_entity_poly.pdbx_seq_one_letter_code
_entity_poly.pdbx_strand_id
1 'polypeptide(L)'
;ITIQPDFSIQASSDALLIQNPGSSGSMTVLMTDLDGFTGTVTFSCLGLPAEAKCSFNPAILSASGSTNLTITTTRKTGMLKRGGVGAEWNLALAMSAMAVGGVFMFGVPRSHRRRRKLLFTIALAALCVSCGGGGGGSGNRPPPPDAGTPQGIYLVTLTGSSGSTTHSIQFGVGVF
;
A
#
# COMPACT_ATOMS: atom_id res chain seq x y z
N ILE A 1 10.84 56.74 8.28
CA ILE A 1 10.24 55.39 8.30
C ILE A 1 9.98 55.03 6.85
N THR A 2 10.75 54.10 6.30
CA THR A 2 10.47 53.53 4.98
C THR A 2 9.49 52.39 5.20
N ILE A 3 8.26 52.52 4.71
CA ILE A 3 7.31 51.41 4.66
C ILE A 3 7.85 50.36 3.68
N GLN A 4 7.98 49.12 4.13
CA GLN A 4 8.44 48.02 3.28
C GLN A 4 7.20 47.19 2.89
N PRO A 5 6.98 46.89 1.60
CA PRO A 5 5.87 46.04 1.18
C PRO A 5 6.01 44.64 1.77
N ASP A 6 4.92 44.11 2.33
CA ASP A 6 4.90 42.82 3.02
C ASP A 6 3.62 42.02 2.68
N PHE A 7 3.48 40.78 3.15
CA PHE A 7 2.28 39.97 2.97
C PHE A 7 2.01 39.11 4.20
N SER A 8 0.75 38.75 4.44
CA SER A 8 0.38 37.79 5.48
C SER A 8 -0.27 36.56 4.87
N ILE A 9 -0.03 35.39 5.48
CA ILE A 9 -0.62 34.11 5.08
C ILE A 9 -1.44 33.55 6.22
N GLN A 10 -2.63 33.04 5.92
CA GLN A 10 -3.52 32.41 6.88
C GLN A 10 -4.18 31.17 6.27
N ALA A 11 -4.23 30.07 7.01
CA ALA A 11 -5.02 28.90 6.63
C ALA A 11 -6.47 29.06 7.07
N SER A 12 -7.42 28.51 6.33
CA SER A 12 -8.84 28.48 6.72
C SER A 12 -9.10 27.60 7.94
N SER A 13 -8.17 26.71 8.26
CA SER A 13 -8.26 25.77 9.37
C SER A 13 -6.87 25.41 9.88
N ASP A 14 -6.68 25.40 11.20
CA ASP A 14 -5.42 25.01 11.83
C ASP A 14 -5.20 23.49 11.90
N ALA A 15 -6.21 22.71 11.49
CA ALA A 15 -6.16 21.27 11.45
C ALA A 15 -6.83 20.70 10.20
N LEU A 16 -6.19 19.72 9.56
CA LEU A 16 -6.72 18.92 8.46
C LEU A 16 -6.80 17.46 8.86
N LEU A 17 -7.97 16.84 8.69
CA LEU A 17 -8.20 15.44 9.05
C LEU A 17 -8.38 14.61 7.78
N ILE A 18 -7.51 13.63 7.57
CA ILE A 18 -7.55 12.66 6.48
C ILE A 18 -8.01 11.33 7.08
N GLN A 19 -9.25 10.95 6.77
CA GLN A 19 -9.96 9.84 7.42
C GLN A 19 -9.34 8.47 7.18
N ASN A 20 -8.60 8.29 6.08
CA ASN A 20 -7.94 7.02 5.76
C ASN A 20 -6.61 7.29 5.05
N PRO A 21 -5.58 6.44 5.23
CA PRO A 21 -4.42 6.46 4.37
C PRO A 21 -4.88 6.23 2.92
N GLY A 22 -4.20 6.83 1.95
CA GLY A 22 -4.58 6.80 0.53
C GLY A 22 -5.65 7.81 0.12
N SER A 23 -6.22 8.56 1.06
CA SER A 23 -7.16 9.64 0.77
C SER A 23 -6.44 10.99 0.70
N SER A 24 -7.14 12.00 0.20
CA SER A 24 -6.70 13.39 0.24
C SER A 24 -7.59 14.24 1.14
N GLY A 25 -7.01 15.30 1.71
CA GLY A 25 -7.72 16.38 2.37
C GLY A 25 -7.33 17.71 1.73
N SER A 26 -8.24 18.69 1.75
CA SER A 26 -7.98 20.02 1.21
C SER A 26 -8.36 21.13 2.20
N MET A 27 -7.62 22.22 2.16
CA MET A 27 -7.92 23.46 2.90
C MET A 27 -7.60 24.68 2.04
N THR A 28 -8.23 25.81 2.36
CA THR A 28 -7.95 27.08 1.68
C THR A 28 -6.88 27.84 2.44
N VAL A 29 -5.90 28.38 1.73
CA VAL A 29 -4.87 29.27 2.27
C VAL A 29 -5.10 30.65 1.65
N LEU A 30 -5.31 31.64 2.51
CA LEU A 30 -5.51 33.04 2.15
C LEU A 30 -4.18 33.79 2.27
N MET A 31 -3.88 34.59 1.26
CA MET A 31 -2.79 35.55 1.25
C MET A 31 -3.38 36.95 1.16
N THR A 32 -2.91 37.84 2.03
CA THR A 32 -3.29 39.26 2.04
C THR A 32 -2.04 40.11 1.82
N ASP A 33 -2.11 41.08 0.93
CA ASP A 33 -1.05 42.05 0.72
C ASP A 33 -1.04 43.09 1.85
N LEU A 34 0.17 43.52 2.24
CA LEU A 34 0.39 44.58 3.21
C LEU A 34 1.25 45.66 2.54
N ASP A 35 0.90 46.91 2.79
CA ASP A 35 1.64 48.07 2.29
C ASP A 35 1.84 48.08 0.75
N GLY A 36 0.86 47.57 -0.01
CA GLY A 36 0.87 47.60 -1.48
C GLY A 36 1.82 46.58 -2.12
N PHE A 37 2.04 45.45 -1.47
CA PHE A 37 2.88 44.38 -1.98
C PHE A 37 2.38 43.82 -3.32
N THR A 38 3.26 43.86 -4.33
CA THR A 38 3.01 43.39 -5.71
C THR A 38 3.92 42.22 -6.09
N GLY A 39 4.60 41.64 -5.11
CA GLY A 39 5.52 40.52 -5.30
C GLY A 39 4.78 39.20 -5.53
N THR A 40 5.50 38.26 -6.14
CA THR A 40 5.00 36.92 -6.40
C THR A 40 5.38 35.98 -5.24
N VAL A 41 4.40 35.40 -4.56
CA VAL A 41 4.58 34.45 -3.45
C VAL A 41 4.44 33.04 -3.98
N THR A 42 5.45 32.21 -3.70
CA THR A 42 5.44 30.77 -3.99
C THR A 42 5.21 30.00 -2.69
N PHE A 43 4.31 29.02 -2.71
CA PHE A 43 3.97 28.23 -1.54
C PHE A 43 4.68 26.87 -1.53
N SER A 44 5.13 26.45 -0.35
CA SER A 44 5.69 25.13 -0.11
C SER A 44 5.27 24.60 1.27
N CYS A 45 5.25 23.28 1.40
CA CYS A 45 4.94 22.61 2.67
C CYS A 45 6.14 21.76 3.11
N LEU A 46 6.42 21.76 4.41
CA LEU A 46 7.43 20.91 5.06
C LEU A 46 6.82 20.16 6.25
N GLY A 47 7.40 19.02 6.64
CA GLY A 47 6.88 18.21 7.74
C GLY A 47 5.71 17.29 7.38
N LEU A 48 5.53 17.00 6.08
CA LEU A 48 4.54 16.02 5.64
C LEU A 48 4.91 14.59 6.08
N PRO A 49 3.90 13.73 6.29
CA PRO A 49 4.16 12.33 6.60
C PRO A 49 4.78 11.59 5.41
N ALA A 50 5.44 10.46 5.70
CA ALA A 50 6.07 9.65 4.66
C ALA A 50 5.06 9.29 3.56
N GLU A 51 5.51 9.35 2.30
CA GLU A 51 4.68 9.07 1.12
C GLU A 51 3.43 9.95 0.95
N ALA A 52 3.36 11.11 1.64
CA ALA A 52 2.36 12.13 1.37
C ALA A 52 2.92 13.27 0.50
N LYS A 53 2.02 13.91 -0.25
CA LYS A 53 2.32 15.03 -1.14
C LYS A 53 1.42 16.21 -0.82
N CYS A 54 1.99 17.41 -0.79
CA CYS A 54 1.27 18.67 -0.71
C CYS A 54 1.27 19.33 -2.09
N SER A 55 0.10 19.77 -2.55
CA SER A 55 -0.08 20.51 -3.79
C SER A 55 -0.91 21.77 -3.56
N PHE A 56 -0.62 22.79 -4.35
CA PHE A 56 -1.27 24.10 -4.26
C PHE A 56 -1.88 24.46 -5.61
N ASN A 57 -3.11 24.97 -5.61
CA ASN A 57 -3.78 25.45 -6.81
C ASN A 57 -4.52 26.77 -6.55
N PRO A 58 -4.03 27.92 -7.06
CA PRO A 58 -2.76 28.10 -7.80
C PRO A 58 -1.51 27.97 -6.89
N ALA A 59 -0.39 27.46 -7.43
CA ALA A 59 0.85 27.29 -6.65
C ALA A 59 1.58 28.59 -6.33
N ILE A 60 1.21 29.66 -7.02
CA ILE A 60 1.85 30.96 -6.97
C ILE A 60 0.74 32.02 -6.96
N LEU A 61 0.89 33.04 -6.11
CA LEU A 61 -0.01 34.20 -6.06
C LEU A 61 0.81 35.48 -6.25
N SER A 62 0.35 36.38 -7.12
CA SER A 62 1.02 37.65 -7.43
C SER A 62 0.39 38.87 -6.74
N ALA A 63 -0.71 38.66 -6.03
CA ALA A 63 -1.46 39.66 -5.28
C ALA A 63 -2.26 38.95 -4.17
N SER A 64 -3.01 39.71 -3.37
CA SER A 64 -3.99 39.15 -2.44
C SER A 64 -4.88 38.13 -3.14
N GLY A 65 -5.05 36.96 -2.54
CA GLY A 65 -5.80 35.88 -3.14
C GLY A 65 -5.84 34.65 -2.27
N SER A 66 -6.42 33.58 -2.79
CA SER A 66 -6.50 32.30 -2.11
C SER A 66 -5.92 31.19 -2.97
N THR A 67 -5.24 30.24 -2.32
CA THR A 67 -4.81 28.99 -2.93
C THR A 67 -5.43 27.81 -2.21
N ASN A 68 -5.84 26.79 -2.96
CA ASN A 68 -6.31 25.54 -2.37
C ASN A 68 -5.11 24.61 -2.14
N LEU A 69 -4.84 24.31 -0.87
CA LEU A 69 -3.84 23.34 -0.44
C LEU A 69 -4.50 21.96 -0.37
N THR A 70 -3.96 21.00 -1.11
CA THR A 70 -4.38 19.59 -1.07
C THR A 70 -3.23 18.72 -0.56
N ILE A 71 -3.51 17.87 0.43
CA ILE A 71 -2.58 16.87 0.94
C ILE A 71 -3.10 15.49 0.54
N THR A 72 -2.32 14.77 -0.26
CA THR A 72 -2.64 13.42 -0.73
C THR A 72 -1.75 12.42 0.00
N THR A 73 -2.35 11.39 0.59
CA THR A 73 -1.64 10.31 1.29
C THR A 73 -1.61 9.04 0.45
N THR A 74 -0.72 8.10 0.78
CA THR A 74 -0.59 6.82 0.08
C THR A 74 -1.15 5.67 0.93
N ARG A 75 -1.88 4.75 0.28
CA ARG A 75 -2.48 3.57 0.94
C ARG A 75 -1.43 2.51 1.22
N LYS A 76 -1.55 1.82 2.35
CA LYS A 76 -0.78 0.59 2.60
C LYS A 76 -1.32 -0.53 1.72
N THR A 77 -0.48 -1.09 0.85
CA THR A 77 -0.87 -2.24 0.03
C THR A 77 -0.45 -3.52 0.74
N GLY A 78 -1.30 -4.01 1.65
CA GLY A 78 -1.08 -5.29 2.30
C GLY A 78 -1.32 -6.43 1.31
N MET A 79 -0.29 -7.21 0.99
CA MET A 79 -0.48 -8.45 0.24
C MET A 79 -1.34 -9.42 1.05
N LEU A 80 -2.55 -9.68 0.56
CA LEU A 80 -3.28 -10.86 0.94
C LEU A 80 -2.40 -12.06 0.55
N LYS A 81 -1.93 -12.84 1.54
CA LYS A 81 -1.39 -14.18 1.30
C LYS A 81 -2.50 -14.95 0.60
N ARG A 82 -2.43 -15.05 -0.74
CA ARG A 82 -3.32 -15.90 -1.52
C ARG A 82 -2.98 -17.33 -1.10
N GLY A 83 -3.77 -17.86 -0.15
CA GLY A 83 -3.68 -19.25 0.26
C GLY A 83 -3.72 -20.10 -0.99
N GLY A 84 -2.63 -20.83 -1.24
CA GLY A 84 -2.52 -21.68 -2.42
C GLY A 84 -3.62 -22.74 -2.36
N VAL A 85 -4.65 -22.55 -3.19
CA VAL A 85 -5.68 -23.56 -3.50
C VAL A 85 -5.07 -24.67 -4.36
N GLY A 86 -4.00 -25.31 -3.86
CA GLY A 86 -3.27 -26.37 -4.57
C GLY A 86 -2.99 -27.60 -3.72
N ALA A 87 -3.14 -27.53 -2.40
CA ALA A 87 -2.90 -28.66 -1.51
C ALA A 87 -4.09 -29.63 -1.42
N GLU A 88 -5.32 -29.11 -1.50
CA GLU A 88 -6.54 -29.88 -1.23
C GLU A 88 -6.90 -30.85 -2.39
N TRP A 89 -6.67 -30.45 -3.64
CA TRP A 89 -6.94 -31.30 -4.82
C TRP A 89 -6.04 -32.54 -4.88
N ASN A 90 -4.79 -32.40 -4.46
CA ASN A 90 -3.82 -33.50 -4.45
C ASN A 90 -4.13 -34.54 -3.37
N LEU A 91 -4.61 -34.09 -2.20
CA LEU A 91 -5.02 -34.99 -1.11
C LEU A 91 -6.31 -35.74 -1.44
N ALA A 92 -7.29 -35.07 -2.07
CA ALA A 92 -8.53 -35.72 -2.50
C ALA A 92 -8.31 -36.79 -3.59
N LEU A 93 -7.41 -36.54 -4.55
CA LEU A 93 -7.03 -37.53 -5.57
C LEU A 93 -6.20 -38.68 -5.00
N ALA A 94 -5.36 -38.44 -3.99
CA ALA A 94 -4.60 -39.50 -3.32
C ALA A 94 -5.50 -40.47 -2.52
N MET A 95 -6.53 -39.94 -1.85
CA MET A 95 -7.46 -40.74 -1.05
C MET A 95 -8.39 -41.62 -1.91
N SER A 96 -8.82 -41.12 -3.07
CA SER A 96 -9.66 -41.90 -3.99
C SER A 96 -8.87 -43.04 -4.66
N ALA A 97 -7.59 -42.83 -4.98
CA ALA A 97 -6.73 -43.88 -5.54
C ALA A 97 -6.48 -45.04 -4.56
N MET A 98 -6.32 -44.76 -3.25
CA MET A 98 -6.15 -45.80 -2.22
C MET A 98 -7.42 -46.65 -2.00
N ALA A 99 -8.60 -46.03 -2.05
CA ALA A 99 -9.87 -46.74 -1.85
C ALA A 99 -10.17 -47.74 -2.98
N VAL A 100 -9.91 -47.36 -4.24
CA VAL A 100 -10.14 -48.23 -5.41
C VAL A 100 -9.14 -49.40 -5.44
N GLY A 101 -7.88 -49.17 -5.04
CA GLY A 101 -6.87 -50.23 -4.91
C GLY A 101 -7.22 -51.29 -3.87
N GLY A 102 -7.86 -50.90 -2.76
CA GLY A 102 -8.29 -51.82 -1.70
C GLY A 102 -9.42 -52.76 -2.09
N VAL A 103 -10.42 -52.26 -2.83
CA VAL A 103 -11.59 -53.04 -3.27
C VAL A 103 -11.20 -54.14 -4.26
N PHE A 104 -10.25 -53.86 -5.17
CA PHE A 104 -9.77 -54.85 -6.14
C PHE A 104 -8.95 -56.00 -5.50
N MET A 105 -8.47 -55.82 -4.26
CA MET A 105 -7.67 -56.80 -3.52
C MET A 105 -8.54 -57.82 -2.74
N PHE A 106 -9.76 -57.44 -2.38
CA PHE A 106 -10.65 -58.26 -1.56
C PHE A 106 -11.67 -59.10 -2.35
N GLY A 107 -11.99 -58.75 -3.61
CA GLY A 107 -13.05 -59.39 -4.39
C GLY A 107 -12.70 -60.62 -5.26
N VAL A 108 -11.45 -61.09 -5.33
CA VAL A 108 -11.02 -62.11 -6.33
C VAL A 108 -10.68 -63.47 -5.68
N PRO A 109 -11.11 -64.63 -6.25
CA PRO A 109 -10.98 -65.96 -5.65
C PRO A 109 -9.54 -66.41 -5.34
N ARG A 110 -9.43 -67.25 -4.30
CA ARG A 110 -8.21 -67.64 -3.54
C ARG A 110 -7.01 -68.18 -4.36
N SER A 111 -7.20 -68.63 -5.59
CA SER A 111 -6.16 -69.34 -6.37
C SER A 111 -4.98 -68.44 -6.80
N HIS A 112 -5.22 -67.17 -7.15
CA HIS A 112 -4.17 -66.25 -7.64
C HIS A 112 -3.67 -65.25 -6.59
N ARG A 113 -4.12 -65.37 -5.34
CA ARG A 113 -3.95 -64.36 -4.28
C ARG A 113 -2.49 -64.13 -3.88
N ARG A 114 -1.62 -65.14 -3.94
CA ARG A 114 -0.19 -65.00 -3.59
C ARG A 114 0.63 -64.33 -4.71
N ARG A 115 0.44 -64.71 -5.98
CA ARG A 115 1.15 -64.12 -7.12
C ARG A 115 0.74 -62.66 -7.37
N ARG A 116 -0.53 -62.32 -7.20
CA ARG A 116 -1.02 -60.94 -7.37
C ARG A 116 -0.65 -60.02 -6.20
N LYS A 117 -0.60 -60.53 -4.96
CA LYS A 117 -0.05 -59.77 -3.82
C LYS A 117 1.42 -59.41 -4.03
N LEU A 118 2.22 -60.35 -4.55
CA LEU A 118 3.63 -60.10 -4.86
C LEU A 118 3.81 -59.04 -5.96
N LEU A 119 3.00 -59.11 -7.03
CA LEU A 119 3.01 -58.11 -8.10
C LEU A 119 2.52 -56.74 -7.62
N PHE A 120 1.52 -56.69 -6.73
CA PHE A 120 1.01 -55.44 -6.16
C PHE A 120 2.01 -54.80 -5.19
N THR A 121 2.74 -55.58 -4.39
CA THR A 121 3.82 -55.07 -3.54
C THR A 121 5.01 -54.57 -4.35
N ILE A 122 5.36 -55.23 -5.45
CA ILE A 122 6.42 -54.77 -6.37
C ILE A 122 5.98 -53.47 -7.09
N ALA A 123 4.72 -53.38 -7.53
CA ALA A 123 4.18 -52.18 -8.14
C ALA A 123 4.06 -51.00 -7.14
N LEU A 124 3.68 -51.28 -5.89
CA LEU A 124 3.63 -50.27 -4.82
C LEU A 124 5.04 -49.78 -4.44
N ALA A 125 6.03 -50.69 -4.39
CA ALA A 125 7.43 -50.33 -4.17
C ALA A 125 8.02 -49.53 -5.34
N ALA A 126 7.61 -49.82 -6.58
CA ALA A 126 7.98 -49.02 -7.75
C ALA A 126 7.34 -47.62 -7.74
N LEU A 127 6.12 -47.48 -7.18
CA LEU A 127 5.47 -46.19 -6.97
C LEU A 127 6.09 -45.38 -5.82
N CYS A 128 6.76 -46.00 -4.85
CA CYS A 128 7.54 -45.27 -3.84
C CYS A 128 8.83 -44.64 -4.40
N VAL A 129 9.32 -45.06 -5.58
CA VAL A 129 10.50 -44.49 -6.26
C VAL A 129 10.17 -43.23 -7.08
N SER A 130 8.91 -42.80 -7.17
CA SER A 130 8.54 -41.53 -7.81
C SER A 130 8.41 -40.35 -6.82
N CYS A 131 8.79 -40.51 -5.55
CA CYS A 131 8.89 -39.40 -4.59
C CYS A 131 10.21 -38.61 -4.77
N GLY A 132 10.41 -38.04 -5.96
CA GLY A 132 11.60 -37.29 -6.32
C GLY A 132 11.31 -36.27 -7.41
N GLY A 133 10.40 -35.33 -7.14
CA GLY A 133 10.01 -34.28 -8.10
C GLY A 133 9.69 -32.97 -7.40
N GLY A 134 10.68 -32.39 -6.71
CA GLY A 134 10.59 -31.04 -6.17
C GLY A 134 10.63 -30.01 -7.30
N GLY A 135 9.45 -29.62 -7.80
CA GLY A 135 9.31 -28.52 -8.74
C GLY A 135 9.58 -27.18 -8.06
N GLY A 136 10.78 -26.63 -8.25
CA GLY A 136 11.13 -25.28 -7.84
C GLY A 136 10.29 -24.27 -8.60
N GLY A 137 9.22 -23.79 -7.98
CA GLY A 137 8.49 -22.62 -8.46
C GLY A 137 9.40 -21.41 -8.36
N SER A 138 9.86 -20.91 -9.52
CA SER A 138 10.51 -19.61 -9.66
C SER A 138 9.57 -18.56 -9.08
N GLY A 139 9.84 -18.13 -7.85
CA GLY A 139 9.08 -17.11 -7.20
C GLY A 139 9.21 -15.81 -7.99
N ASN A 140 8.12 -15.43 -8.68
CA ASN A 140 7.82 -14.02 -8.87
C ASN A 140 7.75 -13.42 -7.47
N ARG A 141 8.88 -12.90 -6.97
CA ARG A 141 8.89 -12.09 -5.76
C ARG A 141 7.95 -10.92 -6.07
N PRO A 142 6.82 -10.82 -5.36
CA PRO A 142 5.98 -9.65 -5.52
C PRO A 142 6.79 -8.42 -5.09
N PRO A 143 6.49 -7.23 -5.65
CA PRO A 143 7.15 -6.00 -5.22
C PRO A 143 7.04 -5.86 -3.70
N PRO A 144 8.05 -5.28 -3.03
CA PRO A 144 7.99 -5.01 -1.60
C PRO A 144 6.68 -4.29 -1.26
N PRO A 145 5.99 -4.64 -0.17
CA PRO A 145 4.78 -3.93 0.22
C PRO A 145 5.13 -2.48 0.52
N ASP A 146 4.53 -1.54 -0.23
CA ASP A 146 4.62 -0.11 0.06
C ASP A 146 4.01 0.14 1.45
N ALA A 147 4.80 0.74 2.33
CA ALA A 147 4.46 0.92 3.73
C ALA A 147 3.29 1.89 3.94
N GLY A 148 2.92 2.65 2.91
CA GLY A 148 1.88 3.68 2.91
C GLY A 148 2.20 4.81 3.88
N THR A 149 1.38 5.85 3.84
CA THR A 149 1.48 6.93 4.83
C THR A 149 1.09 6.40 6.21
N PRO A 150 1.95 6.53 7.25
CA PRO A 150 1.59 6.10 8.60
C PRO A 150 0.47 6.95 9.18
N GLN A 151 -0.43 6.34 9.95
CA GLN A 151 -1.44 7.06 10.71
C GLN A 151 -0.79 7.82 11.88
N GLY A 152 -1.24 9.03 12.15
CA GLY A 152 -0.63 9.90 13.14
C GLY A 152 -1.01 11.37 12.94
N ILE A 153 -0.62 12.18 13.91
CA ILE A 153 -0.78 13.64 13.86
C ILE A 153 0.57 14.24 13.48
N TYR A 154 0.59 15.01 12.40
CA TYR A 154 1.78 15.64 11.84
C TYR A 154 1.67 17.15 11.94
N LEU A 155 2.77 17.82 12.29
CA LEU A 155 2.85 19.28 12.29
C LEU A 155 3.46 19.72 10.97
N VAL A 156 2.62 20.27 10.08
CA VAL A 156 3.05 20.73 8.76
C VAL A 156 3.33 22.22 8.83
N THR A 157 4.49 22.63 8.33
CA THR A 157 4.88 24.03 8.18
C THR A 157 4.65 24.45 6.75
N LEU A 158 3.76 25.42 6.53
CA LEU A 158 3.56 26.06 5.24
C LEU A 158 4.39 27.33 5.17
N THR A 159 5.19 27.44 4.13
CA THR A 159 6.06 28.57 3.85
C THR A 159 5.62 29.24 2.56
N GLY A 160 5.36 30.54 2.60
CA GLY A 160 5.22 31.37 1.42
C GLY A 160 6.42 32.31 1.31
N SER A 161 7.13 32.23 0.21
CA SER A 161 8.34 33.04 -0.04
C SER A 161 8.15 33.96 -1.24
N SER A 162 8.58 35.21 -1.10
CA SER A 162 8.69 36.15 -2.20
C SER A 162 9.98 36.96 -2.09
N GLY A 163 10.95 36.67 -2.97
CA GLY A 163 12.25 37.31 -2.95
C GLY A 163 12.96 37.15 -1.60
N SER A 164 13.11 38.24 -0.85
CA SER A 164 13.72 38.28 0.49
C SER A 164 12.72 38.13 1.65
N THR A 165 11.42 38.21 1.38
CA THR A 165 10.37 38.18 2.41
C THR A 165 9.76 36.78 2.46
N THR A 166 9.76 36.16 3.64
CA THR A 166 9.24 34.80 3.84
C THR A 166 8.36 34.76 5.07
N HIS A 167 7.16 34.22 4.92
CA HIS A 167 6.21 33.99 6.01
C HIS A 167 5.88 32.52 6.13
N SER A 168 5.74 32.05 7.37
CA SER A 168 5.49 30.65 7.66
C SER A 168 4.43 30.46 8.73
N ILE A 169 3.50 29.54 8.48
CA ILE A 169 2.45 29.13 9.43
C ILE A 169 2.52 27.63 9.68
N GLN A 170 1.99 27.17 10.80
CA GLN A 170 1.93 25.76 11.16
C GLN A 170 0.49 25.31 11.32
N PHE A 171 0.18 24.10 10.84
CA PHE A 171 -1.11 23.47 11.04
C PHE A 171 -0.95 21.96 11.26
N GLY A 172 -1.90 21.37 11.99
CA GLY A 172 -1.94 19.94 12.26
C GLY A 172 -2.54 19.15 11.10
N VAL A 173 -1.96 18.00 10.75
CA VAL A 173 -2.53 17.04 9.81
C VAL A 173 -2.70 15.72 10.52
N GLY A 174 -3.94 15.33 10.79
CA GLY A 174 -4.27 14.01 11.35
C GLY A 174 -4.60 13.02 10.24
N VAL A 175 -3.85 11.94 10.14
CA VAL A 175 -4.15 10.78 9.28
C VAL A 175 -4.65 9.64 10.16
N PHE A 176 -5.91 9.23 9.97
CA PHE A 176 -6.59 8.21 10.77
C PHE A 176 -6.80 6.89 10.04
#